data_AF-A0A354MB99-F1
#
_entry.id   AF-A0A354MB99-F1
#
_cell.length_a   1.000
_cell.length_b   1.000
_cell.length_c   1.000
_cell.angle_alpha   90.00
_cell.angle_beta   90.00
_cell.angle_gamma   90.00
#
_symmetry.space_group_name_H-M   'P 1'
#
loop_
_entity.id
_entity.type
_entity.pdbx_description
1 polymer ?
#
loop_
_entity_poly.entity_id
_entity_poly.type
_entity_poly.pdbx_seq_one_letter_code
_entity_poly.pdbx_strand_id
1 'polypeptide(L)' 'MIVFLLIGYFVGNFFGENDSWNETKPQMTFLTKEQAMELFENFEIIRFKEIEKDDLTGLGKMKHWHIFDVIAKKVDII' A
#
# COMPACT_ATOMS: atom_id res chain seq x y z
N MET A 1 -28.24 17.99 -18.24
CA MET A 1 -27.45 16.76 -18.07
C MET A 1 -26.69 16.91 -16.77
N ILE A 2 -27.08 16.17 -15.72
CA ILE A 2 -26.41 16.21 -14.42
C ILE A 2 -25.56 14.95 -14.34
N VAL A 3 -24.25 15.11 -14.24
CA VAL A 3 -23.30 14.02 -14.02
C VAL A 3 -23.01 13.97 -12.52
N PHE A 4 -23.29 12.85 -11.87
CA PHE A 4 -22.83 12.59 -10.51
C PHE A 4 -21.47 11.90 -10.62
N LEU A 5 -20.40 12.58 -10.16
CA LEU A 5 -19.09 11.96 -10.01
C LEU A 5 -19.01 11.30 -8.64
N LEU A 6 -18.95 9.96 -8.62
CA LEU A 6 -18.71 9.19 -7.42
C LEU A 6 -17.22 9.27 -7.07
N ILE A 7 -16.87 10.13 -6.11
CA ILE A 7 -15.51 10.20 -5.56
C ILE A 7 -15.22 8.95 -4.71
N GLY A 8 -14.15 8.23 -5.05
CA GLY A 8 -13.72 7.02 -4.35
C GLY A 8 -12.41 7.23 -3.59
N TYR A 9 -12.25 6.55 -2.46
CA TYR A 9 -10.99 6.53 -1.69
C TYR A 9 -10.46 5.10 -1.61
N PHE A 10 -9.17 4.95 -1.85
CA PHE A 10 -8.40 3.78 -1.44
C PHE A 10 -7.85 4.02 -0.04
N VAL A 11 -8.05 3.04 0.85
CA VAL A 11 -7.43 2.98 2.18
C VAL A 11 -6.92 1.57 2.35
N GLY A 12 -5.60 1.39 2.39
CA GLY A 12 -5.02 0.07 2.42
C GLY A 12 -3.51 0.10 2.65
N ASN A 13 -2.94 -1.09 2.62
CA ASN A 13 -1.52 -1.30 2.83
C ASN A 13 -0.96 -2.29 1.81
N PHE A 14 0.32 -2.13 1.48
CA PHE A 14 1.10 -3.03 0.64
C PHE A 14 2.35 -3.48 1.40
N PHE A 15 2.85 -4.66 1.07
CA PHE A 15 4.15 -5.13 1.58
C PHE A 15 5.28 -4.57 0.74
N GLY A 16 6.33 -4.11 1.41
CA GLY A 16 7.57 -3.68 0.77
C GLY A 16 8.56 -4.83 0.60
N GLU A 17 9.54 -4.68 -0.29
CA GLU A 17 10.49 -5.74 -0.65
C GLU A 17 11.36 -6.27 0.52
N ASN A 18 11.72 -5.41 1.47
CA ASN A 18 12.43 -5.81 2.69
C ASN A 18 11.60 -6.63 3.69
N ASP A 19 10.30 -6.84 3.43
CA ASP A 19 9.46 -7.60 4.34
C ASP A 19 9.96 -9.05 4.44
N SER A 20 10.16 -9.55 5.67
CA SER A 20 10.67 -10.92 5.86
C SER A 20 9.77 -12.04 5.28
N TRP A 21 8.51 -11.75 4.95
CA TRP A 21 7.69 -12.69 4.19
C TRP A 21 8.08 -12.81 2.71
N ASN A 22 8.79 -11.84 2.15
CA ASN A 22 9.27 -11.90 0.77
C ASN A 22 10.11 -13.15 0.50
N GLU A 23 10.92 -13.55 1.48
CA GLU A 23 11.76 -14.75 1.41
C GLU A 23 10.99 -16.07 1.58
N THR A 24 9.84 -16.03 2.25
CA THR A 24 9.13 -17.25 2.71
C THR A 24 7.76 -17.46 2.05
N LYS A 25 7.23 -16.45 1.35
CA LYS A 25 5.90 -16.43 0.73
C LYS A 25 5.99 -15.95 -0.73
N PRO A 26 6.62 -16.73 -1.62
CA PRO A 26 6.87 -16.32 -3.01
C PRO A 26 5.60 -16.08 -3.84
N GLN A 27 4.43 -16.54 -3.37
CA GLN A 27 3.14 -16.29 -3.99
C GLN A 27 2.52 -14.92 -3.66
N MET A 28 3.11 -14.16 -2.73
CA MET A 28 2.65 -12.83 -2.35
C MET A 28 3.36 -11.76 -3.17
N THR A 29 2.75 -10.57 -3.27
CA THR A 29 3.35 -9.43 -3.97
C THR A 29 4.03 -8.51 -2.96
N PHE A 30 5.29 -8.20 -3.24
CA PHE A 30 6.12 -7.25 -2.50
C PHE A 30 6.60 -6.19 -3.49
N LEU A 31 6.55 -4.92 -3.09
CA LEU A 31 6.81 -3.78 -3.97
C LEU A 31 8.01 -2.98 -3.48
N THR A 32 8.73 -2.35 -4.42
CA THR A 32 9.55 -1.18 -4.05
C THR A 32 8.64 0.00 -3.73
N LYS A 33 9.19 1.05 -3.12
CA LYS A 33 8.45 2.29 -2.87
C LYS A 33 7.93 2.91 -4.16
N GLU A 34 8.76 2.92 -5.20
CA GLU A 34 8.45 3.46 -6.52
C GLU A 34 7.27 2.70 -7.13
N GLN A 35 7.33 1.37 -7.16
CA GLN A 35 6.24 0.53 -7.65
C GLN A 35 4.94 0.75 -6.87
N ALA A 36 5.02 0.92 -5.54
CA ALA A 36 3.85 1.22 -4.71
C ALA A 36 3.25 2.61 -5.03
N MET A 37 4.08 3.62 -5.34
CA MET A 37 3.60 4.94 -5.76
C MET A 37 2.99 4.93 -7.17
N GLU A 38 3.55 4.16 -8.11
CA GLU A 38 3.05 4.03 -9.49
C GLU A 38 1.60 3.51 -9.54
N LEU A 39 1.18 2.68 -8.58
CA LEU A 39 -0.22 2.23 -8.47
C LEU A 39 -1.23 3.38 -8.30
N PHE A 40 -0.77 4.56 -7.88
CA PHE A 40 -1.58 5.72 -7.56
C PHE A 40 -1.35 6.91 -8.51
N GLU A 41 -0.78 6.71 -9.69
CA GLU A 41 -0.57 7.78 -10.69
C GLU A 41 -1.85 8.57 -11.03
N ASN A 42 -3.00 7.90 -11.02
CA ASN A 42 -4.31 8.51 -11.31
C ASN A 42 -5.10 8.89 -10.04
N PHE A 43 -4.40 9.04 -8.92
CA PHE A 43 -4.98 9.38 -7.63
C PHE A 43 -4.29 10.60 -7.03
N GLU A 44 -5.02 11.32 -6.19
CA GLU A 44 -4.47 12.26 -5.24
C GLU A 44 -4.04 11.47 -4.00
N ILE A 45 -2.73 11.35 -3.77
CA ILE A 45 -2.20 10.71 -2.56
C ILE A 45 -2.39 11.66 -1.38
N ILE A 46 -3.27 11.29 -0.46
CA ILE A 46 -3.53 12.04 0.78
C ILE A 46 -2.51 11.66 1.85
N ARG A 47 -2.14 10.37 1.90
CA ARG A 47 -1.11 9.85 2.80
C ARG A 47 -0.40 8.69 2.15
N PHE A 48 0.92 8.72 2.21
CA PHE A 48 1.78 7.59 1.94
C PHE A 48 2.78 7.48 3.09
N LYS A 49 2.68 6.43 3.90
CA LYS A 49 3.57 6.21 5.04
C LYS A 49 4.27 4.87 4.90
N GLU A 50 5.57 4.93 4.80
CA GLU A 50 6.47 3.78 4.84
C GLU A 50 6.77 3.42 6.31
N ILE A 51 6.72 2.13 6.62
CA ILE A 51 6.88 1.59 7.96
C ILE A 51 7.85 0.42 7.88
N GLU A 52 8.99 0.56 8.55
CA GLU A 52 10.00 -0.48 8.73
C GLU A 52 10.12 -0.79 10.23
N LYS A 53 9.81 -2.02 10.65
CA LYS A 53 9.92 -2.41 12.07
C LYS A 53 9.96 -3.92 12.27
N ASP A 54 10.64 -4.34 13.34
CA ASP A 54 10.45 -5.67 13.91
C ASP A 54 9.28 -5.65 14.88
N ASP A 55 8.30 -6.54 14.66
CA ASP A 55 7.13 -6.63 15.52
C ASP A 55 6.51 -8.04 15.46
N LEU A 56 5.68 -8.37 16.44
CA LEU A 56 4.97 -9.63 16.48
C LEU A 56 3.86 -9.67 15.40
N THR A 57 3.75 -10.81 14.74
CA THR A 57 2.55 -11.18 13.99
C THR A 57 1.36 -11.39 14.91
N GLY A 58 0.14 -11.40 14.36
CA GLY A 58 -1.07 -11.76 15.12
C GLY A 58 -1.04 -13.16 15.74
N LEU A 59 -0.09 -14.02 15.33
CA LEU A 59 0.17 -15.34 15.92
C LEU A 59 1.35 -15.34 16.93
N GLY A 60 1.86 -14.17 17.31
CA GLY A 60 2.94 -14.02 18.30
C GLY A 60 4.33 -14.37 17.80
N LYS A 61 4.53 -14.54 16.49
CA LYS A 61 5.88 -14.76 15.91
C LYS A 61 6.51 -13.42 15.54
N MET A 62 7.76 -13.21 15.96
CA MET A 62 8.55 -12.05 15.55
C MET A 62 8.72 -12.05 14.03
N LYS A 63 8.61 -10.87 13.43
CA LYS A 63 8.70 -10.67 11.99
C LYS A 63 9.24 -9.28 11.70
N HIS A 64 10.10 -9.19 10.70
CA HIS A 64 10.47 -7.91 10.10
C HIS A 64 9.37 -7.46 9.14
N TRP A 65 8.76 -6.31 9.41
CA TRP A 65 7.70 -5.71 8.61
C TRP A 65 8.24 -4.55 7.80
N HIS A 66 7.97 -4.60 6.49
CA HIS A 66 8.12 -3.47 5.58
C HIS A 66 6.77 -3.22 4.93
N ILE A 67 6.11 -2.11 5.26
CA ILE A 67 4.72 -1.82 4.87
C ILE A 67 4.60 -0.39 4.33
N PHE A 68 3.81 -0.23 3.27
CA PHE A 68 3.34 1.07 2.80
C PHE A 68 1.85 1.24 3.13
N ASP A 69 1.54 2.12 4.09
CA ASP A 69 0.16 2.55 4.37
C ASP A 69 -0.22 3.69 3.43
N VAL A 70 -1.30 3.51 2.66
CA VAL A 70 -1.75 4.47 1.65
C VAL A 70 -3.21 4.87 1.86
N ILE A 71 -3.45 6.18 1.82
CA ILE A 71 -4.76 6.79 1.63
C ILE A 71 -4.68 7.62 0.36
N ALA A 72 -5.48 7.27 -0.63
CA ALA A 72 -5.49 7.95 -1.92
C ALA A 72 -6.93 8.18 -2.40
N LYS A 73 -7.20 9.32 -3.01
CA LYS A 73 -8.50 9.68 -3.57
C LYS A 73 -8.45 9.55 -5.08
N LYS A 74 -9.40 8.84 -5.67
CA LYS A 74 -9.51 8.72 -7.13
C LYS A 74 -9.80 10.09 -7.72
N VAL A 75 -8.96 10.53 -8.64
CA VAL A 75 -9.20 11.75 -9.43
C VAL A 75 -9.87 11.30 -10.71
N ASP A 76 -11.02 11.87 -11.02
CA ASP A 76 -11.62 11.64 -12.33
C ASP A 76 -10.75 12.33 -13.38
N ILE A 77 -10.21 11.53 -14.29
CA ILE A 77 -9.50 12.04 -15.46
C ILE A 77 -10.57 12.66 -16.35
N ILE A 78 -10.56 13.99 -16.44
CA ILE A 78 -11.43 14.77 -17.33
C ILE A 78 -10.95 14.61 -18.78
#